data_AF-A0A0Z8KYB9-F1
#
_entry.id   AF-A0A0Z8KYB9-F1
#
_cell.length_a   1.000
_cell.length_b   1.000
_cell.length_c   1.000
_cell.angle_alpha   90.00
_cell.angle_beta   90.00
_cell.angle_gamma   90.00
#
_symmetry.space_group_name_H-M   'P 1'
#
loop_
_entity.id
_entity.type
_entity.pdbx_description
1 polymer ?
#
loop_
_entity_poly.entity_id
_entity_poly.type
_entity_poly.pdbx_seq_one_letter_code
_entity_poly.pdbx_strand_id
1 'polypeptide(L)'
;MIRHKLFTSLQEEEHWINSIQSEGYQLVKVTPWTAAYHFEKCSRTPHPVRLDFHEHIAKGEYSNYLSLFEDCGWQPIQGSRRCGIHYFQQTIEASSTEIFSDTESKTY
;
A
#
# COMPACT_ATOMS: atom_id res chain seq x y z
N MET A 1 -0.93 16.06 -8.74
CA MET A 1 -0.19 16.75 -7.66
C MET A 1 1.00 15.89 -7.27
N ILE A 2 2.21 16.46 -7.23
CA ILE A 2 3.41 15.74 -6.77
C ILE A 2 3.79 16.30 -5.40
N ARG A 3 4.03 15.42 -4.42
CA ARG A 3 4.54 15.80 -3.10
C ARG A 3 5.82 15.05 -2.81
N HIS A 4 6.79 15.73 -2.21
CA HIS A 4 8.05 15.11 -1.78
C HIS A 4 8.06 15.04 -0.27
N LYS A 5 8.19 13.83 0.30
CA LYS A 5 8.29 13.66 1.75
C LYS A 5 9.03 12.39 2.14
N LEU A 6 9.92 12.50 3.10
CA LEU A 6 10.66 11.38 3.65
C LEU A 6 10.06 11.03 5.00
N PHE A 7 9.80 9.75 5.21
CA PHE A 7 9.33 9.21 6.48
C PHE A 7 10.35 8.21 6.99
N THR A 8 10.52 8.17 8.31
CA THR A 8 11.31 7.16 9.00
C THR A 8 10.47 5.95 9.42
N SER A 9 9.15 6.13 9.49
CA SER A 9 8.19 5.11 9.93
C SER A 9 7.15 4.88 8.84
N LEU A 10 6.90 3.61 8.49
CA LEU A 10 5.91 3.22 7.50
C LEU A 10 4.49 3.63 7.90
N GLN A 11 4.17 3.53 9.18
CA GLN A 11 2.87 3.92 9.74
C GLN A 11 2.60 5.43 9.53
N GLU A 12 3.63 6.27 9.68
CA GLU A 12 3.50 7.71 9.46
C GLU A 12 3.28 8.02 7.97
N GLU A 13 4.01 7.31 7.10
CA GLU A 13 3.88 7.45 5.65
C GLU A 13 2.48 7.03 5.18
N GLU A 14 2.00 5.87 5.63
CA GLU A 14 0.66 5.36 5.34
C GLU A 14 -0.43 6.33 5.83
N HIS A 15 -0.32 6.80 7.08
CA HIS A 15 -1.31 7.73 7.64
C HIS A 15 -1.34 9.05 6.87
N TRP A 16 -0.18 9.56 6.47
CA TRP A 16 -0.09 10.78 5.67
C TRP A 16 -0.69 10.61 4.27
N ILE A 17 -0.44 9.47 3.60
CA ILE A 17 -1.06 9.16 2.31
C ILE A 17 -2.58 9.12 2.48
N ASN A 18 -3.09 8.37 3.45
CA ASN A 18 -4.53 8.27 3.69
C ASN A 18 -5.18 9.60 4.08
N SER A 19 -4.47 10.47 4.79
CA SER A 19 -4.92 11.83 5.10
C SER A 19 -5.11 12.66 3.83
N ILE A 20 -4.14 12.64 2.91
CA ILE A 20 -4.27 13.30 1.59
C ILE A 20 -5.39 12.68 0.78
N GLN A 21 -5.56 11.35 0.86
CA GLN A 21 -6.63 10.70 0.15
C GLN A 21 -8.00 11.17 0.63
N SER A 22 -8.19 11.34 1.95
CA SER A 22 -9.42 11.90 2.52
C SER A 22 -9.80 13.28 1.95
N GLU A 23 -8.83 14.07 1.45
CA GLU A 23 -9.07 15.35 0.78
C GLU A 23 -9.60 15.20 -0.67
N GLY A 24 -9.79 13.98 -1.18
CA GLY A 24 -10.25 13.68 -2.55
C GLY A 24 -9.11 13.45 -3.55
N TYR A 25 -7.93 13.05 -3.06
CA TYR A 25 -6.81 12.66 -3.91
C TYR A 25 -6.59 11.15 -3.85
N GLN A 26 -5.94 10.59 -4.86
CA GLN A 26 -5.62 9.17 -4.92
C GLN A 26 -4.15 9.03 -5.29
N LEU A 27 -3.44 8.18 -4.55
CA LEU A 27 -2.04 7.88 -4.89
C LEU A 27 -2.01 7.04 -6.17
N VAL A 28 -1.34 7.55 -7.21
CA VAL A 28 -1.20 6.87 -8.50
C VAL A 28 0.20 6.30 -8.72
N LYS A 29 1.22 6.93 -8.13
CA LYS A 29 2.61 6.49 -8.29
C LYS A 29 3.49 6.98 -7.15
N VAL A 30 4.46 6.16 -6.75
CA VAL A 30 5.50 6.52 -5.79
C VAL A 30 6.86 6.31 -6.44
N THR A 31 7.76 7.28 -6.25
CA THR A 31 9.14 7.21 -6.70
C THR A 31 10.05 7.25 -5.47
N PRO A 32 10.41 6.07 -4.90
CA PRO A 32 11.17 6.01 -3.66
C PRO A 32 12.56 6.66 -3.77
N TRP A 33 13.19 6.59 -4.96
CA TRP A 33 14.50 7.22 -5.20
C TRP A 33 14.53 8.73 -4.93
N THR A 34 13.43 9.43 -5.21
CA THR A 34 13.30 10.88 -5.04
C THR A 34 12.27 11.25 -3.96
N ALA A 35 11.81 10.25 -3.19
CA ALA A 35 10.72 10.37 -2.23
C ALA A 35 9.51 11.15 -2.78
N ALA A 36 9.19 10.93 -4.06
CA ALA A 36 8.16 11.68 -4.78
C ALA A 36 6.88 10.86 -4.88
N TYR A 37 5.77 11.42 -4.40
CA TYR A 37 4.45 10.82 -4.38
C TYR A 37 3.56 11.57 -5.36
N HIS A 38 3.03 10.85 -6.33
CA HIS A 38 2.12 11.37 -7.33
C HIS A 38 0.70 11.04 -6.92
N PHE A 39 -0.05 12.10 -6.65
CA PHE A 39 -1.46 12.05 -6.32
C PHE A 39 -2.28 12.62 -7.47
N GLU A 40 -3.37 11.95 -7.84
CA GLU A 40 -4.33 12.43 -8.82
C GLU A 40 -5.64 12.80 -8.11
N LYS A 41 -6.38 13.78 -8.63
CA LYS A 41 -7.66 14.17 -8.03
C LYS A 41 -8.71 13.14 -8.45
N CYS A 42 -9.26 12.40 -7.49
CA CYS A 42 -10.28 11.41 -7.77
C CYS A 42 -11.65 12.04 -7.49
N SER A 43 -12.59 11.92 -8.43
CA SER A 43 -13.96 12.39 -8.23
C SER A 43 -14.80 11.44 -7.36
N ARG A 44 -14.30 10.22 -7.10
CA ARG A 44 -14.91 9.22 -6.22
C ARG A 44 -14.20 9.16 -4.87
N THR A 45 -14.83 8.47 -3.91
CA THR A 45 -14.22 8.10 -2.63
C THR A 45 -12.90 7.39 -2.90
N PRO A 46 -11.76 7.99 -2.54
CA PRO A 46 -10.47 7.40 -2.82
C PRO A 46 -10.27 6.19 -1.91
N HIS A 47 -9.65 5.17 -2.46
CA HIS A 47 -9.46 3.92 -1.75
C HIS A 47 -8.28 4.01 -0.78
N PRO A 48 -8.38 3.40 0.41
CA PRO A 48 -7.28 3.38 1.34
C PRO A 48 -6.05 2.72 0.72
N VAL A 49 -4.90 3.28 1.04
CA VAL A 49 -3.59 2.72 0.67
C VAL A 49 -2.97 2.12 1.91
N ARG A 50 -2.34 0.96 1.73
CA ARG A 50 -1.64 0.24 2.78
C ARG A 50 -0.20 0.00 2.37
N LEU A 51 0.72 0.22 3.30
CA LEU A 51 2.15 0.03 3.08
C LEU A 51 2.58 -1.24 3.79
N ASP A 52 3.26 -2.11 3.04
CA ASP A 52 3.87 -3.31 3.57
C ASP A 52 5.38 -3.25 3.34
N PHE A 53 6.18 -3.58 4.34
CA PHE A 53 7.63 -3.61 4.21
C PHE A 53 8.12 -5.04 4.29
N HIS A 54 8.87 -5.44 3.28
CA HIS A 54 9.46 -6.76 3.21
C HIS A 54 10.91 -6.65 2.76
N GLU A 55 11.84 -7.08 3.61
CA GLU A 55 13.28 -6.97 3.33
C GLU A 55 13.67 -7.83 2.12
N HIS A 56 13.13 -9.05 2.00
CA HIS A 56 13.49 -9.93 0.91
C HIS A 56 12.38 -10.94 0.57
N ILE A 57 11.75 -10.78 -0.60
CA ILE A 57 10.79 -11.76 -1.13
C ILE A 57 11.46 -12.60 -2.21
N ALA A 58 11.49 -13.92 -2.04
CA ALA A 58 12.03 -14.85 -3.05
C ALA A 58 11.26 -14.76 -4.37
N LYS A 59 11.89 -15.13 -5.51
CA LYS A 59 11.30 -14.87 -6.83
C LYS A 59 10.01 -15.67 -7.04
N GLY A 60 10.00 -16.92 -6.57
CA GLY A 60 8.82 -17.78 -6.61
C GLY A 60 7.70 -17.27 -5.71
N GLU A 61 8.07 -16.76 -4.52
CA GLU A 61 7.11 -16.27 -3.53
C GLU A 61 6.49 -14.92 -3.90
N TYR A 62 7.19 -14.09 -4.69
CA TYR A 62 6.69 -12.76 -5.04
C TYR A 62 5.38 -12.80 -5.84
N SER A 63 5.28 -13.73 -6.78
CA SER A 63 4.06 -13.93 -7.56
C SER A 63 2.90 -14.36 -6.65
N ASN A 64 3.17 -15.29 -5.73
CA ASN A 64 2.18 -15.79 -4.78
C ASN A 64 1.74 -14.68 -3.81
N TYR A 65 2.71 -13.92 -3.30
CA TYR A 65 2.48 -12.74 -2.47
C TYR A 65 1.57 -11.73 -3.19
N LEU A 66 1.88 -11.32 -4.42
CA LEU A 66 1.00 -10.41 -5.16
C LEU A 66 -0.40 -10.98 -5.39
N SER A 67 -0.52 -12.27 -5.73
CA SER A 67 -1.80 -12.93 -5.93
C SER A 67 -2.67 -12.98 -4.66
N LEU A 68 -2.07 -13.15 -3.47
CA LEU A 68 -2.82 -13.11 -2.20
C LEU A 68 -3.47 -11.74 -1.97
N PHE A 69 -2.76 -10.65 -2.28
CA PHE A 69 -3.30 -9.30 -2.17
C PHE A 69 -4.39 -9.06 -3.22
N GLU A 70 -4.16 -9.50 -4.46
CA GLU A 70 -5.13 -9.36 -5.55
C GLU A 70 -6.44 -10.09 -5.27
N ASP A 71 -6.38 -11.31 -4.74
CA ASP A 71 -7.55 -12.11 -4.34
C ASP A 71 -8.41 -11.38 -3.30
N CYS A 72 -7.75 -10.61 -2.42
CA CYS A 72 -8.41 -9.80 -1.41
C CYS A 72 -8.78 -8.38 -1.88
N GLY A 73 -8.64 -8.09 -3.17
CA GLY A 73 -9.01 -6.81 -3.77
C GLY A 73 -7.99 -5.69 -3.58
N TRP A 74 -6.74 -6.02 -3.26
CA TRP A 74 -5.62 -5.07 -3.19
C TRP A 74 -4.76 -5.16 -4.44
N GLN A 75 -4.52 -4.01 -5.06
CA GLN A 75 -3.67 -3.91 -6.25
C GLN A 75 -2.33 -3.26 -5.89
N PRO A 76 -1.20 -3.86 -6.29
CA PRO A 76 0.11 -3.27 -6.08
C PRO A 76 0.31 -2.04 -6.97
N ILE A 77 0.50 -0.87 -6.38
CA ILE A 77 0.85 0.36 -7.11
C ILE A 77 2.35 0.38 -7.42
N GLN A 78 3.15 0.13 -6.39
CA GLN A 78 4.60 0.25 -6.47
C GLN A 78 5.23 -0.72 -5.48
N GLY A 79 6.27 -1.41 -5.89
CA GLY A 79 7.07 -2.25 -5.00
C GLY A 79 8.33 -2.72 -5.70
N SER A 80 9.31 -3.19 -4.93
CA SER A 80 10.54 -3.73 -5.46
C SER A 80 10.87 -5.05 -4.80
N ARG A 81 11.02 -6.11 -5.59
CA ARG A 81 11.31 -7.47 -5.09
C ARG A 81 12.62 -7.57 -4.29
N ARG A 82 13.58 -6.66 -4.53
CA ARG A 82 14.96 -6.78 -4.03
C ARG A 82 15.22 -6.10 -2.70
N CYS A 83 14.38 -5.16 -2.29
CA CYS A 83 14.37 -4.45 -1.01
C CYS A 83 13.33 -3.34 -1.15
N GLY A 84 12.39 -3.23 -0.22
CA GLY A 84 11.67 -1.98 -0.05
C GLY A 84 10.23 -2.10 0.43
N ILE A 85 9.54 -0.98 0.23
CA ILE A 85 8.16 -0.75 0.62
C ILE A 85 7.28 -1.13 -0.58
N HIS A 86 6.26 -1.92 -0.30
CA HIS A 86 5.21 -2.28 -1.22
C HIS A 86 3.98 -1.44 -0.89
N TYR A 87 3.52 -0.70 -1.89
CA TYR A 87 2.35 0.14 -1.83
C TYR A 87 1.18 -0.62 -2.45
N PHE A 88 0.16 -0.89 -1.65
CA PHE A 88 -1.06 -1.54 -2.08
C PHE A 88 -2.21 -0.56 -1.98
N GLN A 89 -3.06 -0.55 -3.00
CA GLN A 89 -4.30 0.20 -3.01
C GLN A 89 -5.46 -0.76 -3.04
N GLN A 90 -6.43 -0.53 -2.15
CA GLN A 90 -7.67 -1.26 -2.19
C GLN A 90 -8.42 -0.87 -3.47
N THR A 91 -8.98 -1.83 -4.20
CA THR A 91 -9.73 -1.58 -5.45
C THR A 91 -11.18 -2.06 -5.37
N ILE A 92 -11.48 -2.95 -4.44
CA ILE A 92 -12.83 -3.46 -4.22
C ILE A 92 -13.45 -2.72 -3.02
N GLU A 93 -14.65 -2.19 -3.21
CA GLU A 93 -15.53 -1.80 -2.11
C GLU A 93 -15.90 -3.05 -1.31
N ALA A 94 -15.08 -3.35 -0.30
CA ALA A 94 -15.37 -4.24 0.82
C ALA A 94 -16.20 -5.50 0.46
N SER A 95 -15.62 -6.44 -0.28
CA SER A 95 -16.05 -7.84 -0.13
C SER A 95 -15.05 -8.54 0.77
N SER A 96 -15.23 -8.30 2.07
CA SER A 96 -14.91 -9.20 3.18
C SER A 96 -13.89 -10.30 2.90
N THR A 97 -12.59 -10.00 2.92
CA THR A 97 -11.61 -11.05 3.20
C THR A 97 -10.51 -10.47 4.09
N GLU A 98 -10.54 -10.95 5.32
CA GLU A 98 -9.76 -10.55 6.49
C GLU A 98 -8.28 -10.96 6.40
N ILE A 99 -7.55 -10.54 5.36
CA ILE A 99 -6.09 -10.79 5.26
C ILE A 99 -5.27 -10.09 6.36
N PHE A 100 -5.89 -9.18 7.13
CA PHE A 100 -5.24 -8.46 8.21
C PHE A 100 -5.85 -8.70 9.59
N SER A 101 -6.78 -9.67 9.73
CA SER A 101 -7.21 -10.18 11.05
C SER A 101 -6.21 -11.19 11.62
N ASP A 102 -4.91 -10.94 11.50
CA ASP A 102 -3.95 -11.54 12.45
C ASP A 102 -3.73 -10.53 13.58
N THR A 103 -4.78 -10.34 14.38
CA THR A 103 -4.59 -9.91 15.76
C THR A 103 -4.17 -11.15 16.52
N GLU A 104 -2.86 -11.26 16.76
CA GLU A 104 -2.25 -12.00 17.86
C GLU A 104 -2.98 -13.31 18.22
N SER A 105 -2.62 -14.40 17.56
CA SER A 105 -2.82 -15.72 18.16
C SER A 105 -2.00 -15.80 19.45
N LYS A 106 -2.61 -15.38 20.56
CA LYS A 106 -2.17 -15.67 21.93
C LYS A 106 -1.98 -17.18 22.04
N THR A 107 -0.73 -17.60 22.13
CA THR A 107 -0.35 -18.96 22.46
C THR A 107 -0.91 -19.31 23.85
N TYR A 108 -1.74 -20.35 23.89
CA TYR A 108 -2.28 -20.97 25.11
C TYR A 108 -1.23 -21.83 25.82
#